data_AF-A0A7X1I6T7-F1
#
_entry.id   AF-A0A7X1I6T7-F1
#
_cell.length_a   1.000
_cell.length_b   1.000
_cell.length_c   1.000
_cell.angle_alpha   90.00
_cell.angle_beta   90.00
_cell.angle_gamma   90.00
#
_symmetry.space_group_name_H-M   'P 1'
#
loop_
_entity.id
_entity.type
_entity.pdbx_description
1 polymer ?
#
loop_
_entity_poly.entity_id
_entity_poly.type
_entity_poly.pdbx_seq_one_letter_code
_entity_poly.pdbx_strand_id
1 'polypeptide(L)'
;MPSADEILQKMRELQERREAAAKPLVEVLAKRSRLLEQLAELDEPYGKAYVDAEAAGWTAEDLAKLGAEEPARRPRVRSRRPRPSAKKADGQPSTATSEGSSPAVTIPSQDGSAAAAVTAGSTASA
;
A
#
# COMPACT_ATOMS: atom_id res chain seq x y z
N MET A 1 23.95 -44.53 -18.80
CA MET A 1 24.03 -43.17 -18.22
C MET A 1 23.81 -42.19 -19.35
N PRO A 2 22.90 -41.22 -19.22
CA PRO A 2 22.71 -40.20 -20.24
C PRO A 2 24.00 -39.39 -20.43
N SER A 3 24.25 -38.94 -21.66
CA SER A 3 25.41 -38.11 -21.97
C SER A 3 25.24 -36.70 -21.38
N ALA A 4 26.33 -35.95 -21.22
CA ALA A 4 26.27 -34.58 -20.73
C ALA A 4 25.34 -33.70 -21.60
N ASP A 5 25.38 -33.91 -22.91
CA ASP A 5 24.54 -33.17 -23.87
C ASP A 5 23.05 -33.49 -23.70
N GLU A 6 22.69 -34.75 -23.46
CA GLU A 6 21.30 -35.15 -23.18
C GLU A 6 20.76 -34.52 -21.89
N ILE A 7 21.60 -34.40 -20.87
CA ILE A 7 21.22 -33.75 -19.61
C ILE A 7 20.97 -32.26 -19.84
N LEU A 8 21.86 -31.57 -20.56
CA LEU A 8 21.71 -30.14 -20.89
C LEU A 8 20.48 -29.89 -21.76
N GLN A 9 20.19 -30.77 -22.72
CA GLN A 9 19.01 -30.68 -23.57
C GLN A 9 17.72 -30.80 -22.74
N LYS A 10 17.62 -31.77 -21.83
CA LYS A 10 16.46 -31.92 -20.94
C LYS A 10 16.27 -30.73 -20.00
N MET A 11 17.36 -30.14 -19.51
CA MET A 11 17.28 -28.92 -18.69
C MET A 11 16.71 -27.75 -19.47
N ARG A 12 17.13 -27.58 -20.74
CA ARG A 12 16.64 -26.53 -21.62
C ARG A 12 15.15 -26.69 -21.90
N GLU A 13 14.71 -27.89 -22.25
CA GLU A 13 13.28 -28.19 -22.48
C GLU A 13 12.42 -27.93 -21.23
N LEU A 14 12.95 -28.25 -20.05
CA LEU A 14 12.26 -27.97 -18.80
C LEU A 14 12.13 -26.46 -18.55
N GLN A 15 13.18 -25.67 -18.82
CA GLN A 15 13.13 -24.22 -18.72
C GLN A 15 12.17 -23.61 -19.74
N GLU A 16 12.22 -24.07 -20.99
CA GLU A 16 11.32 -23.60 -22.04
C GLU A 16 9.85 -23.85 -21.68
N ARG A 17 9.52 -25.02 -21.12
CA ARG A 17 8.16 -25.30 -20.62
C ARG A 17 7.74 -24.37 -19.48
N ARG A 18 8.65 -24.08 -18.55
CA ARG A 18 8.39 -23.14 -17.45
C ARG A 18 8.18 -21.72 -17.97
N GLU A 19 9.00 -21.27 -18.90
CA GLU A 19 8.88 -19.96 -19.53
C GLU A 19 7.58 -19.86 -20.34
N ALA A 20 7.25 -20.89 -21.13
CA ALA A 20 6.00 -20.95 -21.89
C ALA A 20 4.77 -20.87 -20.99
N ALA A 21 4.80 -21.51 -19.81
CA ALA A 21 3.73 -21.40 -18.83
C ALA A 21 3.70 -20.03 -18.11
N ALA A 22 4.85 -19.41 -17.90
CA ALA A 22 4.95 -18.13 -17.21
C ALA A 22 4.52 -16.94 -18.08
N LYS A 23 4.78 -16.98 -19.40
CA LYS A 23 4.42 -15.91 -20.35
C LYS A 23 2.97 -15.42 -20.23
N PRO A 24 1.94 -16.29 -20.37
CA PRO A 24 0.54 -15.84 -20.26
C PRO A 24 0.20 -15.31 -18.87
N LEU A 25 0.82 -15.84 -17.82
CA LEU A 25 0.61 -15.35 -16.45
C LEU A 25 1.15 -13.93 -16.29
N VAL A 26 2.35 -13.64 -16.80
CA VAL A 26 2.95 -12.31 -16.74
C VAL A 26 2.10 -11.30 -17.53
N GLU A 27 1.57 -11.68 -18.69
CA GLU A 27 0.66 -10.83 -19.45
C GLU A 27 -0.62 -10.48 -18.67
N VAL A 28 -1.22 -11.47 -17.99
CA VAL A 28 -2.39 -11.24 -17.14
C VAL A 28 -2.04 -10.34 -15.95
N LEU A 29 -0.87 -10.53 -15.33
CA LEU A 29 -0.41 -9.68 -14.23
C LEU A 29 -0.19 -8.24 -14.67
N ALA A 30 0.40 -8.00 -15.84
CA ALA A 30 0.59 -6.66 -16.40
C ALA A 30 -0.76 -5.98 -16.72
N LYS A 31 -1.73 -6.73 -17.24
CA LYS A 31 -3.10 -6.20 -17.44
C LYS A 31 -3.75 -5.86 -16.10
N ARG A 32 -3.61 -6.73 -15.11
CA ARG A 32 -4.15 -6.51 -13.77
C ARG A 32 -3.55 -5.26 -13.11
N SER A 33 -2.23 -5.06 -13.17
CA SER A 33 -1.60 -3.89 -12.58
C SER A 33 -2.11 -2.61 -13.23
N ARG A 34 -2.21 -2.58 -14.57
CA ARG A 34 -2.76 -1.44 -15.30
C ARG A 34 -4.20 -1.12 -14.90
N LEU A 35 -5.05 -2.13 -14.76
CA LEU A 35 -6.44 -1.93 -14.34
C LEU A 35 -6.53 -1.39 -12.91
N LEU A 36 -5.66 -1.84 -12.00
CA LEU A 36 -5.61 -1.31 -10.64
C LEU A 36 -5.13 0.14 -10.60
N GLU A 37 -4.16 0.51 -11.44
CA GLU A 37 -3.72 1.90 -11.59
C GLU A 37 -4.86 2.79 -12.10
N GLN A 38 -5.59 2.34 -13.13
CA GLN A 38 -6.75 3.05 -13.66
C GLN A 38 -7.87 3.19 -12.62
N LEU A 39 -8.11 2.16 -11.81
CA LEU A 39 -9.08 2.21 -10.72
C LEU A 39 -8.66 3.23 -9.65
N ALA A 40 -7.39 3.21 -9.25
CA ALA A 40 -6.84 4.16 -8.28
C ALA A 40 -6.91 5.62 -8.75
N GLU A 41 -6.75 5.86 -10.06
CA GLU A 41 -6.92 7.20 -10.66
C GLU A 41 -8.37 7.68 -10.60
N LEU A 42 -9.34 6.77 -10.68
CA LEU A 42 -10.78 7.08 -10.59
C LEU A 42 -11.30 7.20 -9.16
N ASP A 43 -10.63 6.61 -8.17
CA ASP A 43 -11.07 6.64 -6.77
C ASP A 43 -11.21 8.07 -6.21
N GLU A 44 -10.24 8.95 -6.51
CA GLU A 44 -10.27 10.35 -6.04
C GLU A 44 -11.43 11.17 -6.64
N PRO A 45 -11.61 11.26 -7.97
CA PRO A 45 -12.73 11.99 -8.55
C PRO A 45 -14.09 11.37 -8.18
N TYR A 46 -14.16 10.04 -8.06
CA TYR A 46 -15.37 9.37 -7.59
C TYR A 46 -15.74 9.81 -6.17
N GLY A 47 -14.78 9.78 -5.24
CA GLY A 47 -15.01 10.21 -3.87
C GLY A 47 -15.44 11.67 -3.75
N LYS A 48 -14.92 12.56 -4.60
CA LYS A 48 -15.36 13.97 -4.66
C LYS A 48 -16.79 14.08 -5.16
N ALA A 49 -17.12 13.42 -6.27
CA ALA A 49 -18.47 13.45 -6.83
C ALA A 49 -19.52 12.89 -5.85
N TYR A 50 -19.17 11.85 -5.09
CA TYR A 50 -20.03 11.29 -4.05
C TYR A 50 -20.30 12.30 -2.93
N VAL A 51 -19.26 12.98 -2.42
CA VAL A 51 -19.42 14.03 -1.39
C VAL A 51 -20.20 15.23 -1.91
N ASP A 52 -19.97 15.64 -3.16
CA ASP A 52 -20.71 16.74 -3.78
C ASP A 52 -22.21 16.38 -3.94
N ALA A 53 -22.53 15.12 -4.24
CA ALA A 53 -23.91 14.64 -4.28
C ALA A 53 -24.55 14.64 -2.88
N GLU A 54 -23.84 14.17 -1.85
CA GLU A 54 -24.30 14.27 -0.45
C GLU A 54 -24.56 15.74 -0.05
N ALA A 55 -23.66 16.66 -0.45
CA ALA A 55 -23.81 18.09 -0.20
C ALA A 55 -25.00 18.72 -0.94
N ALA A 56 -25.38 18.15 -2.09
CA ALA A 56 -26.57 18.53 -2.84
C ALA A 56 -27.87 17.90 -2.29
N GLY A 57 -27.80 17.13 -1.20
CA GLY A 57 -28.95 16.54 -0.51
C GLY A 57 -29.30 15.12 -0.95
N TRP A 58 -28.46 14.47 -1.76
CA TRP A 58 -28.61 13.05 -2.05
C TRP A 58 -28.25 12.22 -0.82
N THR A 59 -29.11 11.28 -0.46
CA THR A 59 -28.80 10.35 0.63
C THR A 59 -27.94 9.20 0.12
N ALA A 60 -27.16 8.58 1.02
CA ALA A 60 -26.37 7.40 0.70
C ALA A 60 -27.24 6.25 0.16
N GLU A 61 -28.49 6.12 0.64
CA GLU A 61 -29.44 5.12 0.14
C GLU A 61 -29.88 5.39 -1.30
N ASP A 62 -30.09 6.66 -1.65
CA ASP A 62 -30.48 7.04 -3.02
C ASP A 62 -29.30 6.90 -3.99
N LEU A 63 -28.08 7.18 -3.54
CA LEU A 63 -26.85 6.91 -4.28
C LEU A 63 -26.62 5.42 -4.47
N ALA A 64 -26.86 4.60 -3.44
CA ALA A 64 -26.75 3.14 -3.54
C ALA A 64 -27.77 2.55 -4.52
N LYS A 65 -29.00 3.07 -4.58
CA LYS A 65 -30.01 2.69 -5.59
C LYS A 65 -29.56 3.00 -7.02
N LEU A 66 -28.73 4.04 -7.20
CA LEU A 66 -28.09 4.40 -8.47
C LEU A 66 -26.83 3.56 -8.78
N GLY A 67 -26.41 2.69 -7.86
CA GLY A 67 -25.17 1.92 -7.97
C GLY A 67 -23.90 2.68 -7.58
N ALA A 68 -24.04 3.86 -6.97
CA ALA A 68 -22.92 4.56 -6.37
C ALA A 68 -22.70 4.06 -4.94
N GLU A 69 -21.70 3.20 -4.78
CA GLU A 69 -21.26 2.72 -3.46
C GLU A 69 -20.47 3.78 -2.67
N GLU A 70 -20.44 3.61 -1.36
CA GLU A 70 -19.68 4.50 -0.50
C GLU A 70 -18.16 4.37 -0.77
N PRO A 71 -17.45 5.47 -1.10
CA PRO A 71 -16.02 5.42 -1.37
C PRO A 71 -15.23 4.96 -0.14
N ALA A 72 -14.40 3.92 -0.28
CA ALA A 72 -13.56 3.40 0.81
C ALA A 72 -12.59 4.44 1.39
N ARG A 73 -12.24 5.48 0.61
CA ARG A 73 -11.44 6.63 1.05
C ARG A 73 -12.19 7.92 0.77
N ARG A 74 -13.07 8.31 1.71
CA ARG A 74 -13.70 9.64 1.68
C ARG A 74 -12.62 10.74 1.69
N PRO A 75 -12.65 11.72 0.77
CA PRO A 75 -11.70 12.83 0.79
C PRO A 75 -11.84 13.57 2.13
N ARG A 76 -10.73 13.63 2.90
CA ARG A 76 -10.71 14.33 4.18
C ARG A 76 -10.85 15.82 3.92
N VAL A 77 -12.06 16.36 4.06
CA VAL A 77 -12.33 17.80 4.00
C VAL A 77 -11.51 18.47 5.09
N ARG A 78 -10.31 18.96 4.75
CA ARG A 78 -9.54 19.84 5.64
C ARG A 78 -10.35 21.11 5.77
N SER A 79 -11.06 21.24 6.88
CA SER A 79 -11.68 22.48 7.33
C SER A 79 -10.64 23.61 7.25
N ARG A 80 -10.69 24.39 6.18
CA ARG A 80 -9.93 25.63 6.03
C ARG A 80 -10.62 26.70 6.87
N ARG A 81 -10.60 26.55 8.19
CA ARG A 81 -10.98 27.64 9.07
C ARG A 81 -9.73 28.52 9.25
N PRO A 82 -9.67 29.74 8.68
CA PRO A 82 -8.56 30.64 8.95
C PRO A 82 -8.57 30.99 10.43
N ARG A 83 -7.51 30.61 11.16
CA ARG A 83 -7.28 31.09 12.52
C ARG A 83 -6.89 32.57 12.43
N PRO A 84 -7.58 33.51 13.11
CA PRO A 84 -7.12 34.88 13.19
C PRO A 84 -5.82 34.90 14.00
N SER A 85 -4.71 35.28 13.35
CA SER A 85 -3.43 35.53 14.00
C SER A 85 -3.51 36.85 14.77
N ALA A 86 -3.74 36.79 16.08
CA ALA A 86 -3.49 37.91 16.96
C ALA A 86 -1.96 38.11 17.08
N LYS A 87 -1.40 39.05 16.31
CA LYS A 87 0.00 39.47 16.45
C LYS A 87 0.06 40.70 17.36
N LYS A 88 0.29 40.47 18.66
CA LYS A 88 0.87 41.47 19.57
C LYS A 88 2.34 41.63 19.18
N ALA A 89 2.72 42.85 18.83
CA ALA A 89 4.11 43.27 18.74
C ALA A 89 4.64 43.55 20.15
N ASP A 90 5.86 43.09 20.40
CA ASP A 90 6.96 43.73 21.15
C ASP A 90 7.73 42.73 22.01
N GLY A 91 9.06 42.73 21.84
CA GLY A 91 9.97 42.15 22.83
C GLY A 91 11.11 41.27 22.30
N GLN A 92 12.05 41.89 21.58
CA GLN A 92 13.51 41.83 21.82
C GLN A 92 14.32 40.51 21.59
N PRO A 93 15.43 40.56 20.81
CA PRO A 93 16.40 39.47 20.68
C PRO A 93 17.62 39.64 21.59
N SER A 94 18.15 38.54 22.13
CA SER A 94 19.52 38.44 22.70
C SER A 94 19.96 36.96 22.66
N THR A 95 20.84 36.60 21.72
CA THR A 95 22.30 36.37 21.87
C THR A 95 22.71 35.02 22.46
N ALA A 96 23.71 34.43 21.80
CA ALA A 96 24.76 33.52 22.28
C ALA A 96 24.69 32.07 21.77
N THR A 97 25.48 31.84 20.72
CA THR A 97 26.49 30.77 20.55
C THR A 97 26.55 29.65 21.60
N SER A 98 26.51 28.39 21.15
CA SER A 98 27.50 27.39 21.57
C SER A 98 27.62 26.29 20.52
N GLU A 99 28.85 26.08 20.07
CA GLU A 99 29.32 25.00 19.22
C GLU A 99 29.24 23.65 19.95
N GLY A 100 29.20 22.57 19.16
CA GLY A 100 29.77 21.27 19.51
C GLY A 100 28.85 20.30 20.26
N SER A 101 28.39 19.24 19.58
CA SER A 101 28.84 17.87 19.85
C SER A 101 28.14 16.87 18.94
N SER A 102 28.93 15.88 18.51
CA SER A 102 28.63 14.76 17.61
C SER A 102 27.33 13.99 17.90
N PRO A 103 26.75 13.33 16.87
CA PRO A 103 25.65 12.40 17.08
C PRO A 103 26.17 11.11 17.72
N ALA A 104 25.85 10.92 19.00
CA ALA A 104 25.97 9.63 19.67
C ALA A 104 24.95 8.66 19.07
N VAL A 105 25.46 7.71 18.29
CA VAL A 105 24.75 6.50 17.87
C VAL A 105 24.19 5.82 19.12
N THR A 106 22.86 5.75 19.21
CA THR A 106 22.17 4.93 20.22
C THR A 106 21.46 3.82 19.47
N ILE A 107 22.10 2.65 19.39
CA ILE A 107 21.46 1.38 19.04
C ILE A 107 21.30 0.60 20.34
N PRO A 108 20.06 0.32 20.76
CA PRO A 108 19.77 -0.83 21.62
C PRO A 108 18.85 -1.82 20.87
N SER A 109 19.43 -2.95 20.44
CA SER A 109 19.18 -4.30 20.97
C SER A 109 17.99 -5.02 20.34
N GLN A 110 18.33 -5.87 19.36
CA GLN A 110 17.54 -7.04 18.97
C GLN A 110 17.44 -7.97 20.18
N ASP A 111 16.23 -8.15 20.71
CA ASP A 111 15.92 -9.28 21.57
C ASP A 111 15.39 -10.41 20.67
N GLY A 112 16.18 -11.48 20.58
CA GLY A 112 15.79 -12.71 19.92
C GLY A 112 14.81 -13.47 20.80
N SER A 113 13.59 -13.66 20.30
CA SER A 113 12.70 -14.68 20.85
C SER A 113 12.52 -15.77 19.79
N ALA A 114 13.40 -16.77 19.90
CA ALA A 114 13.27 -18.03 19.21
C ALA A 114 12.28 -18.94 19.95
N ALA A 115 11.60 -19.75 19.14
CA ALA A 115 11.01 -21.05 19.47
C ALA A 115 9.73 -21.08 20.33
N ALA A 116 8.61 -21.32 19.64
CA ALA A 116 7.70 -22.39 20.03
C ALA A 116 7.03 -22.96 18.77
N ALA A 117 7.63 -24.03 18.25
CA ALA A 117 6.93 -24.97 17.40
C ALA A 117 5.87 -25.68 18.26
N VAL A 118 4.60 -25.64 17.83
CA VAL A 118 3.62 -26.65 18.23
C VAL A 118 2.97 -27.18 16.95
N THR A 119 3.49 -28.33 16.55
CA THR A 119 2.83 -29.31 15.72
C THR A 119 1.51 -29.74 16.35
N ALA A 120 0.40 -29.59 15.65
CA ALA A 120 -0.83 -30.34 15.92
C ALA A 120 -1.34 -30.90 14.58
N GLY A 121 -0.85 -32.08 14.23
CA GLY A 121 -1.52 -32.99 13.31
C GLY A 121 -2.15 -34.13 14.10
N SER A 122 -3.46 -34.34 13.93
CA SER A 122 -4.15 -35.62 14.11
C SER A 122 -5.57 -35.45 13.54
N THR A 123 -5.85 -35.87 12.30
CA THR A 123 -6.42 -37.20 11.94
C THR A 123 -7.64 -37.60 12.77
N ALA A 124 -8.82 -37.58 12.12
CA ALA A 124 -9.95 -38.43 12.48
C ALA A 124 -10.83 -38.63 11.23
N SER A 125 -10.61 -39.78 10.57
CA SER A 125 -11.62 -40.44 9.76
C SER A 125 -12.53 -41.25 10.68
N ALA A 126 -13.83 -41.22 10.43
CA ALA A 126 -14.78 -42.30 10.71
C ALA A 126 -15.86 -42.25 9.64
#